data_AF-A0A1F8GMB0-F1
#
_entry.id   AF-A0A1F8GMB0-F1
#
_cell.length_a   1.000
_cell.length_b   1.000
_cell.length_c   1.000
_cell.angle_alpha   90.00
_cell.angle_beta   90.00
_cell.angle_gamma   90.00
#
_symmetry.space_group_name_H-M   'P 1'
#
loop_
_entity.id
_entity.type
_entity.pdbx_description
1 polymer ?
#
loop_
_entity_poly.entity_id
_entity_poly.type
_entity_poly.pdbx_seq_one_letter_code
_entity_poly.pdbx_strand_id
1 'polypeptide(L)'
;MNDQIVTAAAEKSLDKAQDKPFGCHGEPKPGKPCQTKMAQSEAWVPALSTIRKVVGRWPSVKDLADHIHCGRCATLGRKAGLRFYRYQQTVVEMEQRRVQRQQAARQAFKRYL
;
A
#
# COMPACT_ATOMS: atom_id res chain seq x y z
N MET A 1 19.73 -8.99 -25.92
CA MET A 1 20.29 -8.73 -24.57
C MET A 1 19.88 -7.33 -24.15
N ASN A 2 18.63 -7.10 -23.72
CA ASN A 2 18.15 -5.73 -23.40
C ASN A 2 17.06 -5.71 -22.30
N ASP A 3 17.09 -6.65 -21.36
CA ASP A 3 16.06 -6.77 -20.31
C ASP A 3 16.48 -6.24 -18.93
N GLN A 4 17.74 -5.79 -18.76
CA GLN A 4 18.25 -5.42 -17.43
C GLN A 4 18.14 -3.92 -17.08
N ILE A 5 17.80 -3.05 -18.04
CA ILE A 5 17.80 -1.59 -17.80
C ILE A 5 16.48 -1.10 -17.19
N VAL A 6 15.38 -1.84 -17.37
CA VAL A 6 14.05 -1.42 -16.88
C VAL A 6 13.88 -1.70 -15.37
N THR A 7 14.61 -2.68 -14.83
CA THR A 7 14.54 -3.09 -13.42
C THR A 7 15.20 -2.08 -12.47
N ALA A 8 16.33 -1.49 -12.88
CA ALA A 8 17.11 -0.60 -12.01
C ALA A 8 16.44 0.76 -11.70
N ALA A 9 15.55 1.25 -12.58
CA ALA A 9 14.85 2.52 -12.36
C ALA A 9 13.71 2.41 -11.33
N ALA A 10 13.10 1.21 -11.20
CA ALA A 10 12.09 0.94 -10.19
C ALA A 10 12.71 0.81 -8.79
N GLU A 11 13.92 0.28 -8.69
CA GLU A 11 14.62 0.10 -7.41
C GLU A 11 15.09 1.43 -6.82
N LYS A 12 15.66 2.33 -7.64
CA LYS A 12 16.21 3.62 -7.17
C LYS A 12 15.18 4.61 -6.61
N SER A 13 13.91 4.45 -6.95
CA SER A 13 12.84 5.35 -6.48
C SER A 13 12.22 4.92 -5.14
N LEU A 14 12.53 3.71 -4.67
CA LEU A 14 12.04 3.18 -3.39
C LEU A 14 12.95 3.52 -2.20
N ASP A 15 14.24 3.80 -2.44
CA ASP A 15 15.24 4.02 -1.39
C ASP A 15 15.05 5.31 -0.57
N LYS A 16 14.45 6.36 -1.13
CA LYS A 16 14.39 7.69 -0.45
C LYS A 16 13.15 7.94 0.40
N ALA A 17 12.22 6.99 0.52
CA ALA A 17 10.96 7.21 1.22
C ALA A 17 10.94 6.77 2.70
N GLN A 18 12.01 6.18 3.25
CA GLN A 18 11.83 5.19 4.33
C GLN A 18 12.82 5.18 5.51
N ASP A 19 13.13 6.32 6.14
CA ASP A 19 13.79 6.29 7.47
C ASP A 19 12.83 6.55 8.65
N LYS A 20 11.58 6.93 8.38
CA LYS A 20 10.61 7.14 9.45
C LYS A 20 9.91 5.82 9.79
N PRO A 21 9.98 5.36 11.06
CA PRO A 21 9.27 4.17 11.46
C PRO A 21 7.76 4.41 11.41
N PHE A 22 7.02 3.42 10.94
CA PHE A 22 5.57 3.48 10.89
C PHE A 22 4.96 3.20 12.26
N GLY A 23 3.95 3.98 12.63
CA GLY A 23 3.11 3.71 13.79
C GLY A 23 2.03 2.68 13.46
N CYS A 24 1.74 1.77 14.38
CA CYS A 24 0.57 0.92 14.29
C CYS A 24 -0.71 1.71 14.62
N HIS A 25 -1.72 1.62 13.77
CA HIS A 25 -3.04 2.23 13.97
C HIS A 25 -4.10 1.24 14.48
N GLY A 26 -3.69 0.02 14.85
CA GLY A 26 -4.60 -0.98 15.39
C GLY A 26 -4.88 -0.82 16.88
N GLU A 27 -5.94 -1.45 17.35
CA GLU A 27 -6.31 -1.51 18.77
C GLU A 27 -6.26 -2.97 19.26
N PRO A 28 -5.13 -3.45 19.83
CA PRO A 28 -5.02 -4.82 20.30
C PRO A 28 -5.95 -5.15 21.48
N LYS A 29 -6.43 -4.12 22.18
CA LYS A 29 -7.53 -4.19 23.14
C LYS A 29 -8.47 -3.02 22.82
N PRO A 30 -9.80 -3.19 22.96
CA PRO A 30 -10.75 -2.10 22.71
C PRO A 30 -10.35 -0.83 23.48
N GLY A 31 -10.23 0.30 22.77
CA GLY A 31 -9.89 1.60 23.37
C GLY A 31 -8.43 1.75 23.82
N LYS A 32 -7.54 0.78 23.50
CA LYS A 32 -6.09 0.90 23.76
C LYS A 32 -5.32 0.86 22.44
N PRO A 33 -4.89 2.02 21.91
CA PRO A 33 -4.17 2.08 20.65
C PRO A 33 -2.82 1.37 20.76
N CYS A 34 -2.42 0.71 19.69
CA CYS A 34 -1.10 0.12 19.57
C CYS A 34 -0.05 1.22 19.43
N GLN A 35 1.05 1.12 20.19
CA GLN A 35 2.16 2.08 20.11
C GLN A 35 3.40 1.51 19.40
N THR A 36 3.27 0.34 18.78
CA THR A 36 4.38 -0.31 18.08
C THR A 36 4.82 0.54 16.90
N LYS A 37 6.10 0.92 16.91
CA LYS A 37 6.81 1.48 15.77
C LYS A 37 7.48 0.34 15.01
N MET A 38 7.38 0.33 13.69
CA MET A 38 7.91 -0.77 12.87
C MET A 38 8.54 -0.26 11.57
N ALA A 39 9.43 -1.06 11.00
CA ALA A 39 9.99 -0.79 9.68
C ALA A 39 8.94 -1.01 8.58
N GLN A 40 9.19 -0.48 7.39
CA GLN A 40 8.26 -0.60 6.26
C GLN A 40 8.08 -2.05 5.78
N SER A 41 9.11 -2.88 5.92
CA SER A 41 9.08 -4.32 5.63
C SER A 41 8.14 -5.10 6.56
N GLU A 42 7.95 -4.60 7.78
CA GLU A 42 7.13 -5.23 8.82
C GLU A 42 5.68 -4.75 8.81
N ALA A 43 5.42 -3.63 8.15
CA ALA A 43 4.12 -3.00 8.06
C ALA A 43 3.11 -3.82 7.23
N TRP A 44 1.91 -3.94 7.78
CA TRP A 44 0.74 -4.51 7.11
C TRP A 44 -0.30 -3.44 6.86
N VAL A 45 -1.00 -3.54 5.75
CA VAL A 45 -2.11 -2.65 5.39
C VAL A 45 -3.35 -3.47 5.06
N PRO A 46 -4.56 -2.99 5.41
CA PRO A 46 -5.80 -3.60 4.94
C PRO A 46 -5.86 -3.62 3.41
N ALA A 47 -6.67 -4.52 2.86
CA ALA A 47 -6.96 -4.55 1.42
C ALA A 47 -7.37 -3.17 0.91
N LEU A 48 -6.92 -2.80 -0.30
CA LEU A 48 -7.25 -1.51 -0.93
C LEU A 48 -8.77 -1.26 -1.01
N SER A 49 -9.57 -2.32 -1.16
CA SER A 49 -11.03 -2.23 -1.15
C SER A 49 -11.58 -1.81 0.22
N THR A 50 -10.97 -2.26 1.32
CA THR A 50 -11.33 -1.84 2.68
C THR A 50 -10.96 -0.38 2.89
N ILE A 51 -9.74 0.02 2.52
CA ILE A 51 -9.30 1.42 2.67
C ILE A 51 -10.17 2.34 1.81
N ARG A 52 -10.53 1.94 0.59
CA ARG A 52 -11.47 2.69 -0.28
C ARG A 52 -12.81 2.93 0.39
N LYS A 53 -13.38 1.95 1.10
CA LYS A 53 -14.67 2.11 1.78
C LYS A 53 -14.61 3.17 2.87
N VAL A 54 -13.47 3.27 3.57
CA VAL A 54 -13.25 4.26 4.63
C VAL A 54 -12.99 5.65 4.04
N VAL A 55 -12.13 5.74 3.03
CA VAL A 55 -11.67 7.03 2.46
C VAL A 55 -12.65 7.59 1.41
N GLY A 56 -13.55 6.76 0.86
CA GLY A 56 -14.55 7.18 -0.14
C GLY A 56 -14.01 7.36 -1.57
N ARG A 57 -12.69 7.36 -1.75
CA ARG A 57 -12.00 7.45 -3.06
C ARG A 57 -10.97 6.33 -3.21
N TRP A 58 -10.39 6.21 -4.41
CA TRP A 58 -9.29 5.27 -4.61
C TRP A 58 -8.10 5.68 -3.70
N PRO A 59 -7.52 4.75 -2.92
CA PRO A 59 -6.44 5.08 -2.00
C PRO A 59 -5.21 5.64 -2.70
N SER A 60 -4.50 6.53 -2.01
CA SER A 60 -3.16 7.05 -2.30
C SER A 60 -2.14 6.41 -1.36
N VAL A 61 -0.85 6.59 -1.63
CA VAL A 61 0.23 6.09 -0.75
C VAL A 61 0.13 6.69 0.66
N LYS A 62 -0.31 7.96 0.78
CA LYS A 62 -0.54 8.59 2.08
C LYS A 62 -1.64 7.88 2.87
N ASP A 63 -2.73 7.51 2.19
CA ASP A 63 -3.82 6.78 2.84
C ASP A 63 -3.39 5.39 3.32
N LEU A 64 -2.41 4.76 2.65
CA LEU A 64 -1.82 3.52 3.16
C LEU A 64 -1.09 3.75 4.49
N ALA A 65 -0.32 4.83 4.59
CA ALA A 65 0.45 5.17 5.79
C ALA A 65 -0.46 5.39 7.01
N ASP A 66 -1.64 5.99 6.79
CA ASP A 66 -2.65 6.23 7.83
C ASP A 66 -3.39 4.94 8.28
N HIS A 67 -3.18 3.81 7.59
CA HIS A 67 -3.83 2.53 7.87
C HIS A 67 -2.83 1.39 8.14
N ILE A 68 -1.63 1.71 8.65
CA ILE A 68 -0.60 0.70 8.94
C ILE A 68 -0.89 -0.05 10.24
N HIS A 69 -0.66 -1.35 10.19
CA HIS A 69 -0.85 -2.27 11.31
C HIS A 69 0.41 -3.13 11.51
N CYS A 70 0.78 -3.37 12.76
CA CYS A 70 1.79 -4.36 13.10
C CYS A 70 1.26 -5.77 12.88
N GLY A 71 2.15 -6.76 12.80
CA GLY A 71 1.75 -8.16 12.56
C GLY A 71 0.70 -8.69 13.55
N ARG A 72 0.77 -8.27 14.82
CA ARG A 72 -0.23 -8.63 15.84
C ARG A 72 -1.61 -8.04 15.51
N CYS A 73 -1.69 -6.74 15.24
CA CYS A 73 -2.97 -6.07 14.95
C CYS A 73 -3.55 -6.55 13.61
N ALA A 74 -2.71 -6.81 12.61
CA ALA A 74 -3.14 -7.43 11.36
C ALA A 74 -3.73 -8.82 11.59
N THR A 75 -3.13 -9.64 12.46
CA THR A 75 -3.66 -10.97 12.81
C THR A 75 -5.02 -10.87 13.50
N LEU A 76 -5.21 -9.90 14.39
CA LEU A 76 -6.51 -9.65 15.03
C LEU A 76 -7.56 -9.22 14.00
N GLY A 77 -7.22 -8.29 13.11
CA GLY A 77 -8.12 -7.87 12.04
C GLY A 77 -8.47 -9.01 11.07
N ARG A 78 -7.54 -9.94 10.79
CA ARG A 78 -7.82 -11.15 10.01
C ARG A 78 -8.85 -12.06 10.68
N LYS A 79 -8.78 -12.22 12.00
CA LYS A 79 -9.80 -12.96 12.76
C LYS A 79 -11.18 -12.29 12.67
N ALA A 80 -11.21 -10.96 12.51
CA ALA A 80 -12.42 -10.19 12.25
C ALA A 80 -12.84 -10.16 10.76
N GLY A 81 -12.22 -10.96 9.89
CA GLY A 81 -12.58 -11.08 8.47
C GLY A 81 -11.94 -10.05 7.53
N LEU A 82 -11.07 -9.17 8.03
CA LEU A 82 -10.34 -8.22 7.19
C LEU A 82 -9.13 -8.89 6.52
N ARG A 83 -8.87 -8.55 5.26
CA ARG A 83 -7.66 -8.99 4.56
C ARG A 83 -6.55 -7.96 4.72
N PHE A 84 -5.34 -8.43 4.96
CA PHE A 84 -4.14 -7.60 5.12
C PHE A 84 -3.02 -8.09 4.22
N TYR A 85 -2.29 -7.14 3.63
CA TYR A 85 -1.16 -7.38 2.74
C TYR A 85 0.07 -6.61 3.25
N ARG A 86 1.27 -6.98 2.77
CA ARG A 86 2.49 -6.24 3.11
C ARG A 86 2.47 -4.87 2.44
N TYR A 87 2.92 -3.85 3.16
CA TYR A 87 2.94 -2.47 2.66
C TYR A 87 3.62 -2.36 1.28
N GLN A 88 4.82 -2.93 1.13
CA GLN A 88 5.55 -2.90 -0.15
C GLN A 88 4.77 -3.57 -1.30
N GLN A 89 4.12 -4.71 -1.04
CA GLN A 89 3.30 -5.39 -2.05
C GLN A 89 2.12 -4.52 -2.49
N THR A 90 1.47 -3.83 -1.54
CA THR A 90 0.34 -2.95 -1.83
C THR A 90 0.76 -1.70 -2.60
N VAL A 91 1.92 -1.12 -2.30
CA VAL A 91 2.49 0.00 -3.07
C VAL A 91 2.75 -0.42 -4.52
N VAL A 92 3.31 -1.62 -4.75
CA VAL A 92 3.53 -2.17 -6.09
C VAL A 92 2.20 -2.36 -6.83
N GLU A 93 1.17 -2.93 -6.19
CA GLU A 93 -0.16 -3.07 -6.80
C GLU A 93 -0.76 -1.71 -7.20
N MET A 94 -0.57 -0.68 -6.36
CA MET A 94 -1.06 0.66 -6.66
C MET A 94 -0.37 1.28 -7.87
N GLU A 95 0.96 1.14 -7.98
CA GLU A 95 1.70 1.66 -9.13
C GLU A 95 1.32 0.91 -10.43
N GLN A 96 1.15 -0.41 -10.36
CA GLN A 96 0.64 -1.19 -11.50
C GLN A 96 -0.72 -0.69 -11.98
N ARG A 97 -1.67 -0.44 -11.06
CA ARG A 97 -2.98 0.13 -11.40
C ARG A 97 -2.86 1.52 -12.02
N ARG A 98 -1.93 2.35 -11.55
CA ARG A 98 -1.67 3.68 -12.11
C ARG A 98 -1.18 3.58 -13.56
N VAL A 99 -0.21 2.71 -13.83
CA VAL A 99 0.31 2.45 -15.18
C VAL A 99 -0.79 1.93 -16.11
N GLN A 100 -1.60 0.96 -15.66
CA GLN A 100 -2.72 0.43 -16.44
C GLN A 100 -3.73 1.50 -16.84
N ARG A 101 -4.10 2.41 -15.91
CA ARG A 101 -5.00 3.53 -16.23
C ARG A 101 -4.40 4.48 -17.26
N GLN A 102 -3.10 4.77 -17.16
CA GLN A 102 -2.42 5.63 -18.12
C GLN A 102 -2.39 5.00 -19.52
N GLN A 103 -2.12 3.69 -19.61
CA GLN A 103 -2.16 2.97 -20.88
C GLN A 103 -3.57 2.95 -21.47
N ALA A 104 -4.60 2.68 -20.67
CA ALA A 104 -5.99 2.70 -21.10
C ALA A 104 -6.40 4.10 -21.62
N ALA A 105 -6.00 5.17 -20.94
CA ALA A 105 -6.23 6.54 -21.40
C ALA A 105 -5.56 6.80 -22.76
N ARG A 106 -4.28 6.43 -22.92
CA ARG A 106 -3.56 6.56 -24.20
C ARG A 106 -4.23 5.77 -25.33
N GLN A 107 -4.71 4.57 -25.06
CA GLN A 107 -5.45 3.76 -26.03
C GLN A 107 -6.81 4.38 -26.38
N ALA A 108 -7.50 4.97 -25.41
CA ALA A 108 -8.74 5.70 -25.67
C ALA A 108 -8.49 6.91 -26.58
N PHE A 109 -7.46 7.72 -26.31
CA PHE A 109 -7.10 8.85 -27.18
C PHE A 109 -6.77 8.42 -28.62
N LYS A 110 -6.04 7.31 -28.81
CA LYS A 110 -5.74 6.77 -30.15
C LYS A 110 -6.96 6.26 -30.93
N ARG A 111 -8.08 5.99 -30.25
CA ARG A 111 -9.34 5.60 -30.90
C ARG A 111 -10.17 6.78 -31.40
N TYR A 112 -9.89 7.99 -30.92
CA TYR A 112 -10.62 9.21 -31.26
C TYR A 112 -9.90 10.10 -32.29
N LEU A 113 -8.72 9.67 -32.77
CA LEU A 113 -7.95 10.29 -33.87
C LEU A 113 -7.90 9.30 -35.03
#